data_AF-A0A7C7YXF8-F1
#
_entry.id   AF-A0A7C7YXF8-F1
#
_cell.length_a   1.000
_cell.length_b   1.000
_cell.length_c   1.000
_cell.angle_alpha   90.00
_cell.angle_beta   90.00
_cell.angle_gamma   90.00
#
_symmetry.space_group_name_H-M   'P 1'
#
loop_
_entity.id
_entity.type
_entity.pdbx_description
1 polymer ?
#
loop_
_entity_poly.entity_id
_entity_poly.type
_entity_poly.pdbx_seq_one_letter_code
_entity_poly.pdbx_strand_id
1 'polypeptide(L)'
;MNSWIERLRALGFKQPVHVGIPRPATLKALLRYAAVCGVKASSQVFKRQGLSLGRLLLINKPNRLISDLRGYDQLHLFPFGGLTRTTEWLKQR
;
A
#
# COMPACT_ATOMS: atom_id res chain seq x y z
N MET A 1 -10.79 -8.12 1.66
CA MET A 1 -9.74 -8.68 0.80
C MET A 1 -9.81 -10.21 0.77
N ASN A 2 -9.72 -10.90 1.90
CA ASN A 2 -9.83 -12.38 1.96
C ASN A 2 -11.05 -12.92 1.22
N SER A 3 -12.25 -12.37 1.46
CA SER A 3 -13.46 -12.78 0.73
C SER A 3 -13.39 -12.55 -0.79
N TRP A 4 -12.62 -11.56 -1.25
CA TRP A 4 -12.39 -11.35 -2.69
C TRP A 4 -11.45 -12.41 -3.26
N ILE A 5 -10.39 -12.75 -2.53
CA ILE A 5 -9.46 -13.83 -2.90
C ILE A 5 -10.20 -15.18 -2.93
N GLU A 6 -10.99 -15.48 -1.89
CA GLU A 6 -11.80 -16.69 -1.80
C GLU A 6 -12.76 -16.81 -2.99
N ARG A 7 -13.43 -15.70 -3.38
CA ARG A 7 -14.29 -15.69 -4.57
C ARG A 7 -13.51 -15.96 -5.86
N LEU A 8 -12.32 -15.39 -6.02
CA LEU A 8 -11.48 -15.70 -7.19
C LEU A 8 -11.14 -17.18 -7.26
N ARG A 9 -10.78 -17.80 -6.12
CA ARG A 9 -10.50 -19.24 -6.07
C ARG A 9 -11.74 -20.08 -6.34
N ALA A 10 -12.90 -19.68 -5.80
CA ALA A 10 -14.18 -20.35 -6.06
C ALA A 10 -14.59 -20.29 -7.53
N LEU A 11 -14.23 -19.23 -8.25
CA LEU A 11 -14.42 -19.09 -9.70
C LEU A 11 -13.40 -19.88 -10.53
N GLY A 12 -12.47 -20.61 -9.90
CA GLY A 12 -11.50 -21.46 -10.58
C GLY A 12 -10.20 -20.76 -11.01
N PHE A 13 -9.95 -19.51 -10.59
CA PHE A 13 -8.69 -18.82 -10.88
C PHE A 13 -7.53 -19.45 -10.11
N LYS A 14 -6.53 -19.97 -10.84
CA LYS A 14 -5.33 -20.65 -10.30
C LYS A 14 -4.07 -19.79 -10.33
N GLN A 15 -4.13 -18.62 -10.96
CA GLN A 15 -3.00 -17.70 -11.08
C GLN A 15 -2.59 -17.15 -9.71
N PRO A 16 -1.31 -16.79 -9.52
CA PRO A 16 -0.85 -16.15 -8.30
C PRO A 16 -1.57 -14.83 -8.03
N VAL A 17 -2.00 -14.63 -6.79
CA VAL A 17 -2.60 -13.40 -6.28
C VAL A 17 -1.56 -12.64 -5.48
N HIS A 18 -1.07 -11.55 -6.06
CA HIS A 18 -0.10 -10.67 -5.41
C HIS A 18 -0.82 -9.46 -4.83
N VAL A 19 -0.68 -9.25 -3.52
CA VAL A 19 -1.33 -8.14 -2.82
C VAL A 19 -0.34 -6.98 -2.65
N GLY A 20 -0.70 -5.85 -3.25
CA GLY A 20 0.03 -4.59 -3.09
C GLY A 20 -0.18 -3.98 -1.71
N ILE A 21 0.91 -3.71 -0.99
CA ILE A 21 0.88 -3.15 0.35
C ILE A 21 1.75 -1.89 0.41
N PRO A 22 1.16 -0.72 0.74
CA PRO A 22 1.94 0.48 0.98
C PRO A 22 2.68 0.38 2.32
N ARG A 23 3.93 0.87 2.36
CA ARG A 23 4.62 1.14 3.63
C ARG A 23 3.91 2.27 4.41
N PRO A 24 3.98 2.28 5.76
CA PRO A 24 3.67 3.49 6.53
C PRO A 24 4.52 4.68 6.06
N ALA A 25 3.90 5.64 5.39
CA ALA A 25 4.59 6.79 4.81
C ALA A 25 3.85 8.08 5.13
N THR A 26 4.58 9.14 5.48
CA THR A 26 3.98 10.44 5.76
C THR A 26 3.49 11.10 4.47
N LEU A 27 2.50 12.00 4.60
CA LEU A 27 2.02 12.83 3.48
C LEU A 27 3.18 13.55 2.76
N LYS A 28 4.15 14.09 3.53
CA LYS A 28 5.35 14.73 2.99
C LYS A 28 6.19 13.76 2.13
N ALA A 29 6.36 12.51 2.55
CA ALA A 29 7.10 11.51 1.80
C ALA A 29 6.39 11.15 0.47
N LEU A 30 5.06 11.01 0.50
CA LEU A 30 4.25 10.73 -0.68
C LEU A 30 4.28 11.90 -1.69
N LEU A 31 4.16 13.14 -1.22
CA LEU A 31 4.27 14.33 -2.07
C LEU A 31 5.66 14.47 -2.70
N ARG A 32 6.72 14.19 -1.93
CA ARG A 32 8.09 14.17 -2.45
C ARG A 32 8.26 13.10 -3.52
N TYR A 33 7.75 11.90 -3.28
CA TYR A 33 7.77 10.82 -4.26
C TYR A 33 7.01 11.21 -5.54
N ALA A 34 5.82 11.79 -5.41
CA ALA A 34 5.03 12.28 -6.53
C ALA A 34 5.76 13.35 -7.36
N ALA A 35 6.48 14.27 -6.69
CA ALA A 35 7.29 15.29 -7.35
C ALA A 35 8.44 14.67 -8.16
N VAL A 36 9.17 13.70 -7.60
CA VAL A 36 10.26 12.99 -8.29
C VAL A 36 9.73 12.24 -9.51
N CYS A 37 8.56 11.62 -9.42
CA CYS A 37 7.95 10.88 -10.53
C CYS A 37 7.22 11.78 -11.54
N GLY A 38 7.17 13.10 -11.34
CA GLY A 38 6.50 14.03 -12.26
C GLY A 38 4.96 13.91 -12.32
N VAL A 39 4.31 13.25 -11.35
CA VAL A 39 2.85 12.98 -11.38
C VAL A 39 2.03 14.17 -10.86
N LYS A 40 1.91 15.22 -11.71
CA LYS A 40 1.26 16.51 -11.37
C LYS A 40 -0.23 16.40 -11.03
N ALA A 41 -1.02 15.62 -11.78
CA ALA A 41 -2.47 15.45 -11.52
C ALA A 41 -2.73 14.82 -10.13
N SER A 42 -1.97 13.77 -9.78
CA SER A 42 -2.05 13.12 -8.47
C SER A 42 -1.67 14.07 -7.34
N SER A 43 -0.67 14.96 -7.55
CA SER A 43 -0.27 15.96 -6.56
C SER A 43 -1.34 17.03 -6.28
N GLN A 44 -2.12 17.44 -7.29
CA GLN A 44 -3.21 18.41 -7.10
C GLN A 44 -4.38 17.81 -6.34
N VAL A 45 -4.75 16.55 -6.66
CA VAL A 45 -5.77 15.80 -5.90
C VAL A 45 -5.31 15.60 -4.45
N PHE A 46 -4.04 15.26 -4.23
CA PHE A 46 -3.46 15.15 -2.90
C PHE A 46 -3.45 16.47 -2.14
N LYS A 47 -3.20 17.61 -2.79
CA LYS A 47 -3.29 18.93 -2.15
C LYS A 47 -4.73 19.29 -1.77
N ARG A 48 -5.71 18.98 -2.64
CA ARG A 48 -7.14 19.30 -2.43
C ARG A 48 -7.81 18.40 -1.39
N GLN A 49 -7.41 17.14 -1.29
CA GLN A 49 -8.04 16.13 -0.42
C GLN A 49 -7.08 15.59 0.66
N GLY A 50 -5.94 16.23 0.88
CA GLY A 50 -4.80 15.69 1.63
C GLY A 50 -5.07 15.27 3.08
N LEU A 51 -6.02 15.91 3.76
CA LEU A 51 -6.43 15.52 5.11
C LEU A 51 -7.33 14.27 5.12
N SER A 52 -8.16 14.08 4.09
CA SER A 52 -9.05 12.92 3.94
C SER A 52 -8.28 11.70 3.41
N LEU A 53 -7.48 11.90 2.36
CA LEU A 53 -6.58 10.87 1.80
C LEU A 53 -5.46 10.50 2.75
N GLY A 54 -4.95 11.47 3.53
CA GLY A 54 -4.03 11.20 4.63
C GLY A 54 -4.63 10.20 5.61
N ARG A 55 -5.89 10.35 6.02
CA ARG A 55 -6.55 9.42 6.94
C ARG A 55 -6.69 8.00 6.35
N LEU A 56 -6.99 7.89 5.06
CA LEU A 56 -7.08 6.62 4.31
C LEU A 56 -5.72 5.95 4.10
N LEU A 57 -4.66 6.73 3.85
CA LEU A 57 -3.32 6.22 3.52
C LEU A 57 -2.39 6.08 4.74
N LEU A 58 -2.67 6.79 5.84
CA LEU A 58 -1.82 6.86 7.03
C LEU A 58 -2.26 5.93 8.18
N ILE A 59 -3.53 5.54 8.27
CA ILE A 59 -4.08 5.07 9.58
C ILE A 59 -4.32 3.58 9.73
N ASN A 60 -4.42 2.77 8.69
CA ASN A 60 -4.52 1.33 8.93
C ASN A 60 -3.14 0.70 8.97
N LYS A 61 -2.63 0.46 10.19
CA LYS A 61 -1.43 -0.32 10.51
C LYS A 61 -1.27 -1.45 9.49
N PRO A 62 -0.39 -1.32 8.48
CA PRO A 62 -0.27 -2.33 7.44
C PRO A 62 0.11 -3.68 8.06
N ASN A 63 0.80 -3.68 9.20
CA ASN A 63 1.06 -4.87 10.00
C ASN A 63 -0.21 -5.66 10.33
N ARG A 64 -1.28 -5.01 10.83
CA ARG A 64 -2.54 -5.70 11.14
C ARG A 64 -3.20 -6.25 9.89
N LEU A 65 -3.31 -5.42 8.86
CA LEU A 65 -3.90 -5.84 7.58
C LEU A 65 -3.17 -7.06 7.02
N ILE A 66 -1.85 -7.08 7.06
CA ILE A 66 -1.09 -8.22 6.56
C ILE A 66 -1.21 -9.44 7.50
N SER A 67 -1.24 -9.25 8.81
CA SER A 67 -1.48 -10.35 9.77
C SER A 67 -2.83 -11.02 9.59
N ASP A 68 -3.84 -10.30 9.09
CA ASP A 68 -5.20 -10.81 8.84
C ASP A 68 -5.40 -11.33 7.40
N LEU A 69 -4.48 -11.02 6.48
CA LEU A 69 -4.58 -11.45 5.08
C LEU A 69 -4.37 -12.96 4.92
N ARG A 70 -5.20 -13.60 4.09
CA ARG A 70 -5.16 -15.04 3.79
C ARG A 70 -5.33 -15.28 2.29
N GLY A 71 -4.83 -16.43 1.80
CA GLY A 71 -5.03 -16.91 0.43
C GLY A 71 -4.26 -16.15 -0.67
N TYR A 72 -3.43 -15.17 -0.30
CA TYR A 72 -2.50 -14.50 -1.22
C TYR A 72 -1.22 -15.34 -1.38
N ASP A 73 -0.57 -15.19 -2.52
CA ASP A 73 0.68 -15.92 -2.82
C ASP A 73 1.92 -15.05 -2.54
N GLN A 74 1.81 -13.73 -2.76
CA GLN A 74 2.92 -12.81 -2.53
C GLN A 74 2.45 -11.43 -2.08
N LEU A 75 3.28 -10.74 -1.31
CA LEU A 75 3.12 -9.31 -1.01
C LEU A 75 4.03 -8.49 -1.92
N HIS A 76 3.47 -7.46 -2.55
CA HIS A 76 4.22 -6.45 -3.29
C HIS A 76 4.27 -5.18 -2.45
N LEU A 77 5.46 -4.81 -1.97
CA LEU A 77 5.64 -3.62 -1.14
C LEU A 77 5.91 -2.38 -1.99
N PHE A 78 5.19 -1.29 -1.71
CA PHE A 78 5.43 0.01 -2.32
C PHE A 78 6.23 0.92 -1.36
N PRO A 79 7.53 1.17 -1.62
CA PRO A 79 8.40 1.90 -0.69
C PRO A 79 8.24 3.44 -0.74
N PHE A 80 7.62 3.97 -1.81
CA PHE A 80 7.43 5.41 -2.08
C PHE A 80 8.71 6.23 -1.88
N GLY A 81 9.81 5.80 -2.52
CA GLY A 81 11.09 6.51 -2.49
C GLY A 81 11.84 6.45 -1.14
N GLY A 82 11.52 5.49 -0.28
CA GLY A 82 12.17 5.28 1.02
C GLY A 82 12.51 3.82 1.28
N LEU A 83 13.45 3.24 0.52
CA LEU A 83 13.80 1.83 0.62
C LEU A 83 14.35 1.45 2.01
N THR A 84 15.29 2.22 2.56
CA THR A 84 15.87 1.97 3.90
C THR A 84 14.79 1.89 4.97
N ARG A 85 13.90 2.89 5.02
CA ARG A 85 12.77 2.91 5.96
C ARG A 85 11.79 1.75 5.74
N THR A 86 11.68 1.28 4.50
CA THR A 86 10.88 0.08 4.17
C THR A 86 11.52 -1.16 4.75
N THR A 87 12.82 -1.33 4.58
CA THR A 87 13.55 -2.48 5.13
C THR A 87 13.57 -2.48 6.66
N GLU A 88 13.72 -1.33 7.31
CA GLU A 88 13.66 -1.20 8.76
C GLU A 88 12.28 -1.58 9.31
N TRP A 89 11.22 -1.08 8.69
CA TRP A 89 9.85 -1.43 9.07
C TRP A 89 9.57 -2.93 8.92
N LEU A 90 10.07 -3.57 7.86
CA LEU A 90 9.93 -5.02 7.67
C LEU A 90 10.64 -5.83 8.75
N LYS A 91 11.80 -5.38 9.23
CA LYS A 91 12.54 -6.05 10.32
C LYS A 91 11.83 -5.94 11.67
N GLN A 92 10.98 -4.94 11.84
CA GLN A 92 10.24 -4.66 13.08
C GLN A 92 8.83 -5.25 13.09
N ARG A 93 8.44 -5.94 12.02
CA ARG A 93 7.12 -6.54 11.85
C ARG A 93 7.18 -8.04 12.12
#